data_AF-A0A919KA67-F1
#
_entry.id   AF-A0A919KA67-F1
#
_cell.length_a   1.000
_cell.length_b   1.000
_cell.length_c   1.000
_cell.angle_alpha   90.00
_cell.angle_beta   90.00
_cell.angle_gamma   90.00
#
_symmetry.space_group_name_H-M   'P 1'
#
loop_
_entity.id
_entity.type
_entity.pdbx_description
1 polymer ?
#
loop_
_entity_poly.entity_id
_entity_poly.type
_entity_poly.pdbx_seq_one_letter_code
_entity_poly.pdbx_strand_id
1 'polypeptide(L)' 'MTPAPLPPADYYAALPKNITGAGLILYDEDGRVLLVQPAYRVDTWEIPGGGLEDGEDPWHAASREVKEELGPTPLS' A
#
# COMPACT_ATOMS: atom_id res chain seq x y z
N MET A 1 18.04 22.04 9.75
CA MET A 1 17.60 23.18 8.93
C MET A 1 16.45 22.70 8.07
N THR A 2 15.25 23.23 8.27
CA THR A 2 14.11 22.94 7.40
C THR A 2 14.27 23.78 6.13
N PRO A 3 14.18 23.20 4.92
CA PRO A 3 14.23 24.00 3.70
C PRO A 3 13.08 25.02 3.70
N ALA A 4 13.33 26.19 3.12
CA ALA A 4 12.28 27.19 2.91
C ALA A 4 11.16 26.56 2.05
N PRO A 5 9.88 26.84 2.36
CA PRO A 5 8.77 26.32 1.58
C PRO A 5 8.86 26.80 0.13
N LEU A 6 8.59 25.89 -0.82
CA LEU A 6 8.58 26.19 -2.24
C LEU A 6 7.47 27.21 -2.57
N PRO A 7 7.66 28.07 -3.59
CA PRO A 7 6.56 28.84 -4.16
C PRO A 7 5.37 27.92 -4.51
N PRO A 8 4.12 28.37 -4.37
CA PRO A 8 2.95 27.49 -4.53
C PRO A 8 2.93 26.70 -5.84
N ALA A 9 3.30 27.33 -6.96
CA ALA A 9 3.33 26.67 -8.27
C ALA A 9 4.32 25.49 -8.31
N ASP A 10 5.51 25.68 -7.74
CA ASP A 10 6.57 24.66 -7.71
C ASP A 10 6.22 23.52 -6.75
N TYR A 11 5.58 23.84 -5.62
CA TYR A 11 5.07 22.84 -4.67
C TYR A 11 4.04 21.92 -5.33
N TYR A 12 3.02 22.48 -5.99
CA TYR A 12 2.00 21.68 -6.66
C TYR A 12 2.56 20.90 -7.85
N ALA A 13 3.56 21.43 -8.57
CA ALA A 13 4.22 20.73 -9.65
C ALA A 13 5.04 19.52 -9.17
N ALA A 14 5.56 19.57 -7.94
CA ALA A 14 6.35 18.50 -7.33
C ALA A 14 5.52 17.41 -6.67
N LEU A 15 4.20 17.59 -6.51
CA LEU A 15 3.34 16.55 -5.95
C LEU A 15 3.27 15.34 -6.88
N PRO A 16 3.20 14.11 -6.32
CA PRO A 16 2.90 12.91 -7.10
C PRO A 16 1.61 13.13 -7.91
N LYS A 17 1.68 12.96 -9.22
CA LYS A 17 0.50 13.09 -10.10
C LYS A 17 -0.41 11.86 -10.04
N ASN A 18 0.14 10.76 -9.56
CA ASN A 18 -0.51 9.49 -9.35
C ASN A 18 -0.17 8.99 -7.94
N ILE A 19 -1.20 8.66 -7.17
CA ILE A 19 -1.06 7.82 -5.98
C ILE A 19 -1.39 6.41 -6.46
N THR A 20 -0.39 5.53 -6.43
CA THR A 20 -0.53 4.15 -6.92
C THR A 20 -0.40 3.21 -5.74
N GLY A 21 -1.26 2.20 -5.68
CA GLY A 21 -1.19 1.13 -4.70
C GLY A 21 -1.30 -0.23 -5.37
N ALA A 22 -0.88 -1.27 -4.66
CA ALA A 22 -1.02 -2.65 -5.07
C ALA A 22 -1.42 -3.52 -3.87
N GLY A 23 -2.17 -4.58 -4.14
CA GLY A 23 -2.63 -5.52 -3.12
C GLY A 23 -2.84 -6.92 -3.70
N LEU A 24 -3.00 -7.90 -2.81
CA LEU A 24 -3.15 -9.31 -3.18
C LEU A 24 -4.54 -9.83 -2.82
N ILE A 25 -5.12 -10.63 -3.72
CA ILE A 25 -6.26 -11.48 -3.40
C ILE A 25 -5.71 -12.85 -3.03
N LEU A 26 -5.80 -13.18 -1.74
CA LEU A 26 -5.35 -14.45 -1.20
C LEU A 26 -6.56 -15.34 -0.90
N TYR A 27 -6.48 -16.59 -1.35
CA TYR A 27 -7.52 -17.59 -1.15
C TYR A 27 -7.04 -18.65 -0.15
N ASP A 28 -7.94 -19.14 0.70
CA ASP A 28 -7.71 -20.39 1.43
C ASP A 28 -8.14 -21.62 0.64
N GLU A 29 -7.95 -22.81 1.22
CA GLU A 29 -8.30 -24.09 0.58
C GLU A 29 -9.81 -24.24 0.28
N ASP A 30 -10.65 -23.51 1.02
CA ASP A 30 -12.10 -23.47 0.82
C ASP A 30 -12.52 -22.41 -0.22
N GLY A 31 -11.58 -21.64 -0.78
CA GLY A 31 -11.82 -20.58 -1.76
C GLY A 31 -12.32 -19.27 -1.14
N ARG A 32 -12.19 -19.06 0.17
CA ARG A 32 -12.52 -17.78 0.84
C ARG A 32 -11.39 -16.78 0.65
N VAL A 33 -11.74 -15.49 0.59
CA VAL A 33 -10.76 -14.40 0.42
C VAL A 33 -10.34 -13.82 1.77
N LEU A 34 -9.04 -13.62 1.95
CA LEU A 34 -8.52 -12.87 3.08
C LEU A 34 -8.79 -11.37 2.89
N LEU A 35 -9.45 -10.76 3.86
CA LEU A 35 -9.60 -9.32 3.98
C LEU A 35 -9.00 -8.86 5.30
N VAL A 36 -8.49 -7.63 5.32
CA VAL A 36 -7.99 -6.94 6.50
C VAL A 36 -8.94 -5.80 6.86
N GLN A 37 -9.03 -5.50 8.15
CA GLN A 37 -9.73 -4.33 8.65
C GLN A 37 -8.67 -3.35 9.15
N PRO A 38 -8.41 -2.25 8.43
CA PRO A 38 -7.38 -1.30 8.83
C PRO A 38 -7.72 -0.65 10.17
N ALA A 39 -6.74 -0.52 11.06
CA ALA A 39 -6.95 0.09 12.39
C ALA A 39 -7.42 1.55 12.32
N TYR A 40 -7.09 2.27 11.24
CA TYR A 40 -7.48 3.67 11.01
C TYR A 40 -8.87 3.81 10.34
N ARG A 41 -9.44 2.72 9.80
CA ARG A 41 -10.74 2.70 9.12
C ARG A 41 -11.49 1.42 9.47
N VAL A 42 -12.03 1.41 10.69
CA VAL A 42 -12.66 0.22 11.30
C VAL A 42 -14.04 -0.11 10.75
N ASP A 43 -14.62 0.71 9.88
CA ASP A 43 -15.91 0.44 9.24
C ASP A 43 -15.78 -0.25 7.87
N THR A 44 -14.55 -0.50 7.41
CA THR A 44 -14.27 -1.00 6.07
C THR A 44 -13.36 -2.24 6.12
N TRP A 45 -13.59 -3.16 5.20
CA TRP A 45 -12.71 -4.30 4.94
C TRP A 45 -12.08 -4.14 3.56
N GLU A 46 -10.79 -4.39 3.47
CA GLU A 46 -9.98 -4.16 2.27
C GLU A 46 -9.10 -5.38 1.99
N ILE A 47 -8.57 -5.50 0.76
CA ILE A 47 -7.53 -6.49 0.47
C ILE A 47 -6.21 -6.05 1.11
N PRO A 48 -5.34 -6.97 1.56
CA PRO A 48 -4.03 -6.59 2.09
C PRO A 48 -3.16 -5.99 0.98
N GLY A 49 -2.42 -4.93 1.31
CA GLY A 49 -1.64 -4.16 0.35
C GLY A 49 -1.46 -2.70 0.76
N GLY A 50 -0.79 -1.93 -0.09
CA GLY A 50 -0.40 -0.57 0.25
C GLY A 50 0.13 0.23 -0.93
N GLY A 51 0.76 1.36 -0.60
CA GLY A 51 1.29 2.29 -1.59
C GLY A 51 2.57 1.77 -2.24
N LEU A 52 2.74 2.10 -3.52
CA LEU A 52 4.04 1.92 -4.19
C LEU A 52 5.01 2.99 -3.73
N GLU A 53 6.27 2.60 -3.54
CA GLU A 53 7.40 3.54 -3.50
C GLU A 53 7.79 4.00 -4.92
N ASP A 54 8.58 5.07 -5.02
CA ASP A 54 8.97 5.63 -6.32
C ASP A 54 9.75 4.62 -7.16
N GLY A 55 9.21 4.29 -8.34
CA GLY A 55 9.77 3.28 -9.24
C GLY A 55 9.59 1.83 -8.78
N GLU A 56 8.86 1.56 -7.70
CA GLU A 56 8.60 0.21 -7.22
C GLU A 56 7.68 -0.58 -8.17
N ASP A 57 8.00 -1.85 -8.39
CA ASP A 57 7.14 -2.76 -9.15
C ASP A 57 5.90 -3.16 -8.32
N PRO A 58 4.69 -3.20 -8.91
CA PRO A 58 3.46 -3.49 -8.17
C PRO A 58 3.47 -4.83 -7.41
N TRP A 59 4.12 -5.87 -7.95
CA TRP A 59 4.18 -7.17 -7.29
C TRP A 59 5.10 -7.12 -6.06
N HIS A 60 6.22 -6.42 -6.16
CA HIS A 60 7.10 -6.18 -5.02
C HIS A 60 6.41 -5.36 -3.93
N ALA A 61 5.72 -4.27 -4.30
CA ALA A 61 4.98 -3.44 -3.36
C ALA A 61 3.92 -4.25 -2.60
N ALA A 62 3.08 -5.00 -3.32
CA ALA A 62 2.04 -5.82 -2.70
C ALA A 62 2.63 -6.91 -1.78
N SER A 63 3.73 -7.56 -2.19
CA SER A 63 4.38 -8.60 -1.39
C SER A 63 5.02 -8.05 -0.11
N ARG A 64 5.63 -6.87 -0.17
CA ARG A 64 6.22 -6.17 0.98
C ARG A 64 5.14 -5.78 2.00
N GLU A 65 4.10 -5.09 1.53
CA GLU A 65 3.00 -4.61 2.37
C GLU A 65 2.28 -5.77 3.07
N VAL A 66 1.92 -6.82 2.33
CA VAL A 66 1.25 -8.01 2.89
C VAL A 66 2.10 -8.66 4.00
N LYS A 67 3.42 -8.70 3.83
CA LYS A 67 4.34 -9.24 4.85
C LYS A 67 4.44 -8.34 6.09
N GLU A 68 4.35 -7.03 5.93
CA GLU A 68 4.35 -6.07 7.03
C GLU A 68 3.04 -6.13 7.82
N GLU A 69 1.90 -6.23 7.15
CA GLU A 69 0.57 -6.26 7.76
C GLU A 69 0.25 -7.59 8.45
N LEU A 70 0.60 -8.72 7.82
CA LEU A 70 0.22 -10.06 8.29
C LEU A 70 1.35 -10.76 9.04
N GLY A 71 2.54 -10.16 9.10
CA GLY A 71 3.75 -10.82 9.56
C GLY A 71 4.29 -11.82 8.53
N PRO A 72 5.28 -12.67 8.89
CA PRO A 72 5.85 -13.65 7.97
C PRO A 72 4.77 -14.65 7.54
N THR A 73 4.17 -14.41 6.38
CA THR A 73 3.24 -15.33 5.75
C THR A 73 4.06 -16.50 5.22
N PRO A 74 3.67 -17.76 5.50
CA PRO A 74 4.31 -18.92 4.88
C PRO A 74 3.81 -19.02 3.45
N LEU A 75 4.26 -18.11 2.57
CA LEU A 75 4.18 -18.33 1.13
C LEU A 75 5.33 -19.29 0.79
N SER A 76 5.11 -20.57 1.08
CA SER A 76 5.98 -21.70 0.73
C SER A 76 5.28 -22.56 -0.31
#